data_AF-A0A9J7E6K7-F1
#
_entry.id   AF-A0A9J7E6K7-F1
#
_cell.length_a   1.000
_cell.length_b   1.000
_cell.length_c   1.000
_cell.angle_alpha   90.00
_cell.angle_beta   90.00
_cell.angle_gamma   90.00
#
_symmetry.space_group_name_H-M   'P 1'
#
loop_
_entity.id
_entity.type
_entity.pdbx_description
1 polymer ?
#
loop_
_entity_poly.entity_id
_entity_poly.type
_entity_poly.pdbx_seq_one_letter_code
_entity_poly.pdbx_strand_id
1 'polypeptide(L)'
;MKFTLLRQCIKDKNFSSPHILSDCDLVVDGDRFFKDTYRKSECQYILGPDCDKYAEFITNKLSIFLNSHVKCHFIFRGAIKSSIDKRKEIHERIVYDQTVTKMSLVSHFQPLFVQDIQKQVLEEMDIKYFVCEYDSMEAIIGVAKKLKCPVLTDTLEYSLFGVSCIPTQSVLCVRGSKTLICTIYDNERAKNAIGVYNKTPMLLTLLNESGSYYEEVSELTDYMPGDFIWPVVKWVKRQREGTMVSKVLERIRGEEEKDEFKNVYERIRMLYEYPFCNLAVKYFQRNRVHGLYRDDKKWFAKGISDGRIAPAYIDLKQGVVLGSTLMNDPKRPDALLAALEIVCYSHCLLTNSQSSTITFVGRRADKTVIQEIYSRWNKKIQQRDIFTKQRDGKRLKSVFTEFVEEVLPGSDFRNHLLFVPVDCWLLIITLVYYIVRKNKDFINAAYCILLSYIVLGPVSKEVDKLKKGESDLRLHDTDSMSFYDNLKCMFKKVDLHQRYDSSTVHSFSEFQHCLQYMNYLNKLCGENIPCTVYHDTYNATFIYNTLMFMENKNHLMKYLKSKVAGSRWLDMYKKVVSGFENCLSAVEKFDKYNVESRVSIKMNYKVW
;
A
#
# COMPACT_ATOMS: atom_id res chain seq x y z
N MET A 1 12.72 15.83 -4.70
CA MET A 1 12.71 17.28 -4.98
C MET A 1 11.46 17.89 -4.37
N LYS A 2 11.54 19.13 -3.86
CA LYS A 2 10.45 19.82 -3.16
C LYS A 2 10.37 21.27 -3.64
N PHE A 3 9.17 21.75 -3.97
CA PHE A 3 8.95 23.06 -4.62
C PHE A 3 7.71 23.79 -4.04
N THR A 4 7.65 23.94 -2.73
CA THR A 4 6.48 24.50 -2.03
C THR A 4 6.17 25.94 -2.44
N LEU A 5 7.19 26.81 -2.44
CA LEU A 5 7.03 28.23 -2.79
C LEU A 5 6.64 28.40 -4.26
N LEU A 6 7.25 27.63 -5.15
CA LEU A 6 6.96 27.66 -6.58
C LEU A 6 5.54 27.20 -6.87
N ARG A 7 5.09 26.13 -6.20
CA ARG A 7 3.71 25.65 -6.30
C ARG A 7 2.70 26.70 -5.88
N GLN A 8 2.97 27.43 -4.79
CA GLN A 8 2.10 28.51 -4.33
C GLN A 8 2.04 29.64 -5.36
N CYS A 9 3.19 30.05 -5.92
CA CYS A 9 3.25 31.05 -6.98
C CYS A 9 2.43 30.66 -8.22
N ILE A 10 2.49 29.40 -8.64
CA ILE A 10 1.70 28.87 -9.77
C ILE A 10 0.19 28.95 -9.49
N LYS A 11 -0.24 28.71 -8.24
CA LYS A 11 -1.65 28.84 -7.85
C LYS A 11 -2.12 30.29 -7.89
N ASP A 12 -1.37 31.19 -7.28
CA ASP A 12 -1.80 32.58 -7.06
C ASP A 12 -1.86 33.40 -8.34
N LYS A 13 -1.00 33.09 -9.32
CA LYS A 13 -0.96 33.79 -10.60
C LYS A 13 -2.03 33.34 -11.60
N ASN A 14 -2.96 32.47 -11.16
CA ASN A 14 -4.14 32.05 -11.90
C ASN A 14 -3.82 31.52 -13.32
N PHE A 15 -2.76 30.74 -13.48
CA PHE A 15 -2.35 30.11 -14.75
C PHE A 15 -3.33 29.02 -15.24
N SER A 16 -4.46 28.90 -14.58
CA SER A 16 -5.41 27.84 -14.79
C SER A 16 -6.49 28.25 -15.78
N SER A 17 -7.12 27.25 -16.39
CA SER A 17 -8.35 27.43 -17.16
C SER A 17 -9.31 26.27 -16.95
N PRO A 18 -10.62 26.48 -17.20
CA PRO A 18 -11.57 25.38 -17.30
C PRO A 18 -11.14 24.39 -18.40
N HIS A 19 -11.35 23.11 -18.16
CA HIS A 19 -11.06 22.03 -19.08
C HIS A 19 -12.09 20.92 -18.95
N ILE A 20 -12.36 20.23 -20.06
CA ILE A 20 -13.27 19.09 -20.12
C ILE A 20 -12.44 17.82 -20.29
N LEU A 21 -12.64 16.84 -19.41
CA LEU A 21 -12.06 15.52 -19.52
C LEU A 21 -13.10 14.54 -20.09
N SER A 22 -12.85 14.07 -21.30
CA SER A 22 -13.62 13.02 -21.98
C SER A 22 -12.72 12.35 -23.01
N ASP A 23 -12.87 11.03 -23.19
CA ASP A 23 -12.25 10.26 -24.27
C ASP A 23 -10.73 10.48 -24.42
N CYS A 24 -10.00 10.46 -23.29
CA CYS A 24 -8.58 10.77 -23.27
C CYS A 24 -7.79 9.86 -22.32
N ASP A 25 -6.48 9.78 -22.53
CA ASP A 25 -5.55 9.25 -21.53
C ASP A 25 -5.33 10.29 -20.41
N LEU A 26 -5.13 9.81 -19.18
CA LEU A 26 -4.84 10.64 -18.02
C LEU A 26 -3.80 9.93 -17.15
N VAL A 27 -2.64 10.56 -16.93
CA VAL A 27 -1.69 10.06 -15.92
C VAL A 27 -2.16 10.52 -14.55
N VAL A 28 -2.20 9.60 -13.58
CA VAL A 28 -2.66 9.91 -12.22
C VAL A 28 -1.51 9.71 -11.24
N ASP A 29 -1.20 10.77 -10.48
CA ASP A 29 -0.31 10.69 -9.32
C ASP A 29 -1.05 9.98 -8.19
N GLY A 30 -0.76 8.68 -8.01
CA GLY A 30 -1.50 7.80 -7.11
C GLY A 30 -1.43 8.25 -5.66
N ASP A 31 -0.24 8.62 -5.17
CA ASP A 31 -0.06 9.13 -3.80
C ASP A 31 -0.91 10.37 -3.54
N ARG A 32 -1.04 11.27 -4.53
CA ARG A 32 -1.86 12.49 -4.39
C ARG A 32 -3.35 12.20 -4.53
N PHE A 33 -3.74 11.36 -5.47
CA PHE A 33 -5.13 11.00 -5.71
C PHE A 33 -5.76 10.31 -4.48
N PHE A 34 -5.02 9.39 -3.87
CA PHE A 34 -5.49 8.64 -2.70
C PHE A 34 -5.24 9.35 -1.37
N LYS A 35 -4.59 10.52 -1.39
CA LYS A 35 -4.33 11.31 -0.17
C LYS A 35 -5.64 11.61 0.57
N ASP A 36 -5.64 11.30 1.87
CA ASP A 36 -6.76 11.49 2.80
C ASP A 36 -8.07 10.77 2.38
N THR A 37 -8.03 9.85 1.42
CA THR A 37 -9.25 9.17 0.94
C THR A 37 -9.87 8.30 2.03
N TYR A 38 -9.05 7.63 2.84
CA TYR A 38 -9.54 6.82 3.96
C TYR A 38 -10.23 7.68 5.03
N ARG A 39 -9.68 8.87 5.31
CA ARG A 39 -10.32 9.83 6.22
C ARG A 39 -11.68 10.29 5.66
N LYS A 40 -11.74 10.57 4.36
CA LYS A 40 -12.94 11.02 3.65
C LYS A 40 -14.01 9.95 3.49
N SER A 41 -13.66 8.66 3.57
CA SER A 41 -14.64 7.57 3.54
C SER A 41 -15.36 7.35 4.86
N GLU A 42 -14.99 8.09 5.92
CA GLU A 42 -15.59 8.01 7.26
C GLU A 42 -15.60 6.60 7.88
N CYS A 43 -14.73 5.73 7.35
CA CYS A 43 -14.53 4.38 7.83
C CYS A 43 -13.85 4.40 9.20
N GLN A 44 -14.13 3.36 10.00
CA GLN A 44 -13.45 3.19 11.28
C GLN A 44 -11.94 3.02 11.05
N TYR A 45 -11.11 3.57 11.94
CA TYR A 45 -9.65 3.40 11.86
C TYR A 45 -9.06 2.84 13.15
N ILE A 46 -9.74 3.01 14.29
CA ILE A 46 -9.24 2.58 15.61
C ILE A 46 -9.26 1.05 15.74
N LEU A 47 -10.35 0.41 15.32
CA LEU A 47 -10.47 -1.06 15.35
C LEU A 47 -9.69 -1.75 14.20
N GLY A 48 -9.17 -0.98 13.25
CA GLY A 48 -8.72 -1.44 11.95
C GLY A 48 -9.67 -0.99 10.82
N PRO A 49 -9.40 -1.43 9.57
CA PRO A 49 -10.14 -0.99 8.41
C PRO A 49 -11.49 -1.70 8.20
N ASP A 50 -12.50 -0.93 7.82
CA ASP A 50 -13.72 -1.44 7.16
C ASP A 50 -13.41 -1.56 5.66
N CYS A 51 -12.77 -2.66 5.25
CA CYS A 51 -12.14 -2.75 3.92
C CYS A 51 -13.15 -2.67 2.76
N ASP A 52 -14.31 -3.30 2.92
CA ASP A 52 -15.46 -3.28 2.00
C ASP A 52 -15.95 -1.85 1.73
N LYS A 53 -16.24 -1.08 2.78
CA LYS A 53 -16.73 0.30 2.66
C LYS A 53 -15.69 1.21 2.00
N TYR A 54 -14.42 1.00 2.33
CA TYR A 54 -13.35 1.77 1.71
C TYR A 54 -13.19 1.42 0.22
N ALA A 55 -13.25 0.13 -0.15
CA ALA A 55 -13.22 -0.28 -1.55
C ALA A 55 -14.40 0.28 -2.35
N GLU A 56 -15.61 0.26 -1.80
CA GLU A 56 -16.80 0.89 -2.41
C GLU A 56 -16.60 2.39 -2.62
N PHE A 57 -16.09 3.11 -1.60
CA PHE A 57 -15.81 4.54 -1.69
C PHE A 57 -14.81 4.85 -2.82
N ILE A 58 -13.73 4.05 -2.94
CA ILE A 58 -12.74 4.22 -4.01
C ILE A 58 -13.33 3.87 -5.38
N THR A 59 -14.09 2.78 -5.49
CA THR A 59 -14.75 2.35 -6.72
C THR A 59 -15.68 3.43 -7.26
N ASN A 60 -16.48 4.05 -6.39
CA ASN A 60 -17.36 5.16 -6.76
C ASN A 60 -16.57 6.39 -7.24
N LYS A 61 -15.46 6.70 -6.57
CA LYS A 61 -14.57 7.80 -6.96
C LYS A 61 -13.88 7.57 -8.31
N LEU A 62 -13.54 6.33 -8.64
CA LEU A 62 -12.89 5.96 -9.92
C LEU A 62 -13.88 5.83 -11.07
N SER A 63 -15.10 5.35 -10.78
CA SER A 63 -16.15 5.11 -11.79
C SER A 63 -16.49 6.34 -12.60
N ILE A 64 -16.36 7.55 -12.03
CA ILE A 64 -16.61 8.79 -12.78
C ILE A 64 -15.68 8.94 -13.99
N PHE A 65 -14.41 8.49 -13.90
CA PHE A 65 -13.45 8.57 -15.01
C PHE A 65 -13.78 7.55 -16.09
N LEU A 66 -14.11 6.31 -15.70
CA LEU A 66 -14.48 5.25 -16.64
C LEU A 66 -15.77 5.58 -17.40
N ASN A 67 -16.77 6.12 -16.70
CA ASN A 67 -18.03 6.56 -17.29
C ASN A 67 -17.85 7.69 -18.32
N SER A 68 -16.77 8.46 -18.19
CA SER A 68 -16.35 9.53 -19.11
C SER A 68 -15.34 9.06 -20.15
N HIS A 69 -15.13 7.75 -20.28
CA HIS A 69 -14.16 7.14 -21.20
C HIS A 69 -12.72 7.69 -21.02
N VAL A 70 -12.38 8.11 -19.80
CA VAL A 70 -11.03 8.55 -19.44
C VAL A 70 -10.21 7.34 -19.01
N LYS A 71 -9.12 7.09 -19.72
CA LYS A 71 -8.19 6.00 -19.43
C LYS A 71 -7.12 6.45 -18.45
N CYS A 72 -7.28 6.06 -17.20
CA CYS A 72 -6.35 6.41 -16.13
C CYS A 72 -5.12 5.50 -16.09
N HIS A 73 -3.93 6.09 -15.94
CA HIS A 73 -2.65 5.40 -15.75
C HIS A 73 -2.08 5.82 -14.39
N PHE A 74 -2.26 4.98 -13.38
CA PHE A 74 -1.86 5.30 -12.01
C PHE A 74 -0.37 5.06 -11.77
N ILE A 75 0.32 6.01 -11.15
CA ILE A 75 1.73 5.87 -10.80
C ILE A 75 1.91 6.17 -9.32
N PHE A 76 2.48 5.21 -8.60
CA PHE A 76 2.75 5.30 -7.17
C PHE A 76 4.24 5.40 -6.90
N ARG A 77 4.57 6.11 -5.82
CA ARG A 77 5.87 6.03 -5.15
C ARG A 77 6.02 4.68 -4.46
N GLY A 78 7.27 4.23 -4.35
CA GLY A 78 7.65 3.06 -3.54
C GLY A 78 8.03 3.46 -2.11
N ALA A 79 9.20 3.01 -1.67
CA ALA A 79 9.69 3.30 -0.33
C ALA A 79 10.18 4.73 -0.17
N ILE A 80 10.16 5.20 1.07
CA ILE A 80 10.67 6.53 1.44
C ILE A 80 12.17 6.40 1.70
N LYS A 81 12.99 7.11 0.91
CA LYS A 81 14.42 7.22 1.19
C LYS A 81 14.63 8.17 2.37
N SER A 82 14.85 7.62 3.56
CA SER A 82 15.09 8.36 4.80
C SER A 82 16.04 7.60 5.72
N SER A 83 16.82 8.33 6.52
CA SER A 83 17.70 7.76 7.55
C SER A 83 16.90 7.01 8.61
N ILE A 84 17.58 6.10 9.31
CA ILE A 84 16.99 5.33 10.42
C ILE A 84 16.49 6.28 11.52
N ASP A 85 17.22 7.35 11.84
CA ASP A 85 16.82 8.32 12.86
C ASP A 85 15.53 9.05 12.49
N LYS A 86 15.41 9.49 11.23
CA LYS A 86 14.18 10.14 10.74
C LYS A 86 12.99 9.17 10.77
N ARG A 87 13.22 7.90 10.47
CA ARG A 87 12.19 6.84 10.57
C ARG A 87 11.77 6.63 12.03
N LYS A 88 12.73 6.59 12.96
CA LYS A 88 12.48 6.50 14.40
C LYS A 88 11.65 7.68 14.90
N GLU A 89 12.01 8.91 14.56
CA GLU A 89 11.29 10.13 14.95
C GLU A 89 9.84 10.15 14.43
N ILE A 90 9.61 9.69 13.20
CA ILE A 90 8.26 9.56 12.63
C ILE A 90 7.46 8.49 13.40
N HIS A 91 8.06 7.33 13.64
CA HIS A 91 7.42 6.24 14.36
C HIS A 91 7.11 6.61 15.82
N GLU A 92 8.01 7.32 16.50
CA GLU A 92 7.83 7.75 17.88
C GLU A 92 6.66 8.73 18.06
N ARG A 93 6.49 9.67 17.12
CA ARG A 93 5.30 10.53 17.10
C ARG A 93 4.00 9.74 16.96
N ILE A 94 3.99 8.73 16.11
CA ILE A 94 2.81 7.88 15.91
C ILE A 94 2.50 7.07 17.17
N VAL A 95 3.52 6.45 17.77
CA VAL A 95 3.35 5.65 19.01
C VAL A 95 2.80 6.53 20.13
N TYR A 96 3.34 7.74 20.30
CA TYR A 96 2.87 8.68 21.32
C TYR A 96 1.36 8.98 21.16
N ASP A 97 0.93 9.36 19.95
CA ASP A 97 -0.48 9.65 19.65
C ASP A 97 -1.42 8.45 19.91
N GLN A 98 -0.92 7.22 19.80
CA GLN A 98 -1.71 5.99 19.95
C GLN A 98 -1.78 5.46 21.39
N THR A 99 -0.89 5.94 22.27
CA THR A 99 -0.88 5.58 23.70
C THR A 99 -1.79 6.48 24.55
N VAL A 100 -2.42 7.49 23.94
CA VAL A 100 -3.30 8.44 24.63
C VAL A 100 -4.50 7.72 25.26
N THR A 101 -4.68 7.90 26.57
CA THR A 101 -5.65 7.18 27.41
C THR A 101 -7.13 7.51 27.16
N LYS A 102 -7.43 8.52 26.33
CA LYS A 102 -8.80 8.91 25.98
C LYS A 102 -9.06 8.70 24.49
N MET A 103 -10.00 7.81 24.18
CA MET A 103 -10.38 7.47 22.80
C MET A 103 -10.80 8.67 21.95
N SER A 104 -11.38 9.71 22.57
CA SER A 104 -11.79 10.95 21.89
C SER A 104 -10.63 11.82 21.42
N LEU A 105 -9.41 11.55 21.87
CA LEU A 105 -8.21 12.33 21.54
C LEU A 105 -7.29 11.61 20.54
N VAL A 106 -7.63 10.39 20.13
CA VAL A 106 -6.82 9.63 19.17
C VAL A 106 -6.86 10.36 17.83
N SER A 107 -5.68 10.77 17.35
CA SER A 107 -5.54 11.42 16.06
C SER A 107 -5.83 10.43 14.93
N HIS A 108 -6.32 10.93 13.80
CA HIS A 108 -6.55 10.07 12.64
C HIS A 108 -5.23 9.46 12.15
N PHE A 109 -5.20 8.14 12.01
CA PHE A 109 -4.12 7.42 11.35
C PHE A 109 -4.69 6.48 10.29
N GLN A 110 -3.85 6.10 9.33
CA GLN A 110 -4.22 5.18 8.27
C GLN A 110 -4.11 3.72 8.76
N PRO A 111 -5.19 2.92 8.74
CA PRO A 111 -5.11 1.51 9.10
C PRO A 111 -4.28 0.69 8.12
N LEU A 112 -4.03 -0.57 8.49
CA LEU A 112 -3.40 -1.55 7.59
C LEU A 112 -4.29 -1.81 6.36
N PHE A 113 -3.72 -2.43 5.33
CA PHE A 113 -4.37 -2.79 4.05
C PHE A 113 -4.81 -1.63 3.16
N VAL A 114 -4.92 -0.38 3.63
CA VAL A 114 -5.45 0.74 2.84
C VAL A 114 -4.77 0.88 1.46
N GLN A 115 -3.43 0.84 1.40
CA GLN A 115 -2.71 0.93 0.13
C GLN A 115 -2.89 -0.32 -0.75
N ASP A 116 -3.06 -1.49 -0.14
CA ASP A 116 -3.26 -2.72 -0.87
C ASP A 116 -4.68 -2.79 -1.46
N ILE A 117 -5.69 -2.30 -0.72
CA ILE A 117 -7.08 -2.17 -1.18
C ILE A 117 -7.16 -1.23 -2.38
N GLN A 118 -6.45 -0.10 -2.34
CA GLN A 118 -6.38 0.82 -3.49
C GLN A 118 -5.92 0.09 -4.76
N LYS A 119 -4.90 -0.77 -4.66
CA LYS A 119 -4.38 -1.55 -5.79
C LYS A 119 -5.34 -2.67 -6.20
N GLN A 120 -5.93 -3.39 -5.23
CA GLN A 120 -6.95 -4.42 -5.51
C GLN A 120 -8.13 -3.85 -6.30
N VAL A 121 -8.64 -2.66 -5.91
CA VAL A 121 -9.72 -1.99 -6.64
C VAL A 121 -9.26 -1.57 -8.05
N LEU A 122 -8.04 -1.06 -8.22
CA LEU A 122 -7.50 -0.75 -9.55
C LEU A 122 -7.40 -2.00 -10.43
N GLU A 123 -6.98 -3.15 -9.88
CA GLU A 123 -6.90 -4.44 -10.57
C GLU A 123 -8.29 -4.94 -11.00
N GLU A 124 -9.27 -4.87 -10.10
CA GLU A 124 -10.66 -5.29 -10.39
C GLU A 124 -11.37 -4.41 -11.43
N MET A 125 -11.03 -3.12 -11.46
CA MET A 125 -11.55 -2.17 -12.45
C MET A 125 -10.77 -2.18 -13.78
N ASP A 126 -9.80 -3.10 -13.95
CA ASP A 126 -8.88 -3.17 -15.09
C ASP A 126 -8.13 -1.85 -15.37
N ILE A 127 -7.82 -1.11 -14.30
CA ILE A 127 -7.06 0.14 -14.35
C ILE A 127 -5.58 -0.16 -14.14
N LYS A 128 -4.77 0.13 -15.17
CA LYS A 128 -3.32 -0.07 -15.08
C LYS A 128 -2.69 0.87 -14.06
N TYR A 129 -1.82 0.30 -13.23
CA TYR A 129 -0.95 1.06 -12.33
C TYR A 129 0.50 0.61 -12.40
N PHE A 130 1.41 1.49 -11.97
CA PHE A 130 2.84 1.27 -11.88
C PHE A 130 3.36 1.75 -10.52
N VAL A 131 4.19 0.94 -9.87
CA VAL A 131 4.84 1.33 -8.61
C VAL A 131 6.34 1.56 -8.84
N CYS A 132 6.83 2.72 -8.43
CA CYS A 132 8.25 3.06 -8.48
C CYS A 132 8.99 2.42 -7.29
N GLU A 133 10.32 2.27 -7.38
CA GLU A 133 11.10 1.79 -6.23
C GLU A 133 11.17 2.85 -5.12
N TYR A 134 11.38 4.11 -5.51
CA TYR A 134 11.36 5.25 -4.60
C TYR A 134 10.44 6.32 -5.22
N ASP A 135 11.00 7.47 -5.60
CA ASP A 135 10.28 8.63 -6.13
C ASP A 135 9.56 8.36 -7.46
N SER A 136 8.36 8.95 -7.63
CA SER A 136 7.48 8.76 -8.79
C SER A 136 7.51 9.89 -9.81
N MET A 137 8.22 11.00 -9.54
CA MET A 137 8.16 12.22 -10.36
C MET A 137 8.59 11.96 -11.81
N GLU A 138 9.72 11.28 -12.01
CA GLU A 138 10.23 10.97 -13.35
C GLU A 138 9.31 10.01 -14.12
N ALA A 139 8.69 9.06 -13.42
CA ALA A 139 7.73 8.14 -14.02
C ALA A 139 6.47 8.90 -14.48
N ILE A 140 5.92 9.76 -13.62
CA ILE A 140 4.75 10.60 -13.92
C ILE A 140 5.01 11.50 -15.12
N ILE A 141 6.05 12.32 -15.07
CA ILE A 141 6.38 13.28 -16.14
C ILE A 141 6.74 12.53 -17.42
N GLY A 142 7.55 11.47 -17.34
CA GLY A 142 7.97 10.68 -18.50
C GLY A 142 6.80 10.02 -19.23
N VAL A 143 5.87 9.40 -18.49
CA VAL A 143 4.68 8.76 -19.06
C VAL A 143 3.74 9.81 -19.66
N ALA A 144 3.48 10.91 -18.95
CA ALA A 144 2.61 11.99 -19.45
C ALA A 144 3.15 12.64 -20.73
N LYS A 145 4.46 12.96 -20.79
CA LYS A 145 5.11 13.46 -22.02
C LYS A 145 5.00 12.46 -23.16
N LYS A 146 5.15 11.16 -22.88
CA LYS A 146 5.12 10.12 -23.92
C LYS A 146 3.71 9.89 -24.47
N LEU A 147 2.71 9.89 -23.59
CA LEU A 147 1.30 9.72 -23.95
C LEU A 147 0.63 11.03 -24.42
N LYS A 148 1.33 12.17 -24.26
CA LYS A 148 0.83 13.52 -24.57
C LYS A 148 -0.48 13.84 -23.84
N CYS A 149 -0.56 13.47 -22.57
CA CYS A 149 -1.75 13.65 -21.74
C CYS A 149 -1.47 14.46 -20.47
N PRO A 150 -2.50 15.07 -19.86
CA PRO A 150 -2.35 15.77 -18.60
C PRO A 150 -2.08 14.83 -17.42
N VAL A 151 -1.64 15.41 -16.31
CA VAL A 151 -1.41 14.71 -15.04
C VAL A 151 -2.45 15.16 -14.01
N LEU A 152 -3.20 14.23 -13.43
CA LEU A 152 -4.02 14.47 -12.26
C LEU A 152 -3.13 14.47 -11.00
N THR A 153 -2.78 15.65 -10.50
CA THR A 153 -1.88 15.84 -9.36
C THR A 153 -2.07 17.22 -8.71
N ASP A 154 -1.82 17.30 -7.40
CA ASP A 154 -1.72 18.58 -6.69
C ASP A 154 -0.30 19.19 -6.78
N THR A 155 0.63 18.48 -7.43
CA THR A 155 2.04 18.87 -7.64
C THR A 155 2.15 19.73 -8.92
N LEU A 156 1.65 20.96 -8.86
CA LEU A 156 1.45 21.81 -10.04
C LEU A 156 2.76 22.24 -10.73
N GLU A 157 3.88 22.21 -10.03
CA GLU A 157 5.20 22.49 -10.60
C GLU A 157 5.60 21.53 -11.74
N TYR A 158 4.94 20.38 -11.89
CA TYR A 158 5.11 19.50 -13.06
C TYR A 158 4.78 20.21 -14.39
N SER A 159 3.95 21.27 -14.36
CA SER A 159 3.71 22.15 -15.51
C SER A 159 4.98 22.75 -16.10
N LEU A 160 6.00 23.00 -15.27
CA LEU A 160 7.28 23.52 -15.74
C LEU A 160 8.17 22.45 -16.39
N PHE A 161 7.84 21.17 -16.26
CA PHE A 161 8.51 20.06 -16.96
C PHE A 161 7.85 19.70 -18.30
N GLY A 162 6.88 20.50 -18.75
CA GLY A 162 6.22 20.33 -20.05
C GLY A 162 5.05 19.36 -20.05
N VAL A 163 4.35 19.21 -18.91
CA VAL A 163 3.12 18.41 -18.81
C VAL A 163 2.03 19.22 -18.12
N SER A 164 0.82 19.27 -18.66
CA SER A 164 -0.26 20.05 -18.04
C SER A 164 -0.80 19.34 -16.79
N CYS A 165 -1.14 20.09 -15.73
CA CYS A 165 -1.55 19.52 -14.44
C CYS A 165 -3.01 19.82 -14.11
N ILE A 166 -3.72 18.84 -13.56
CA ILE A 166 -5.11 18.96 -13.10
C ILE A 166 -5.12 18.69 -11.59
N PRO A 167 -5.46 19.66 -10.72
CA PRO A 167 -5.59 19.42 -9.29
C PRO A 167 -6.68 18.37 -9.02
N THR A 168 -6.41 17.47 -8.08
CA THR A 168 -7.27 16.31 -7.80
C THR A 168 -8.68 16.71 -7.37
N GLN A 169 -8.80 17.82 -6.63
CA GLN A 169 -10.08 18.34 -6.12
C GLN A 169 -10.86 19.19 -7.14
N SER A 170 -10.24 19.55 -8.26
CA SER A 170 -10.90 20.39 -9.28
C SER A 170 -11.84 19.60 -10.19
N VAL A 171 -11.74 18.27 -10.20
CA VAL A 171 -12.54 17.41 -11.08
C VAL A 171 -13.95 17.29 -10.51
N LEU A 172 -14.93 17.72 -11.30
CA LEU A 172 -16.35 17.68 -10.98
C LEU A 172 -17.11 16.95 -12.10
N CYS A 173 -18.03 16.09 -11.72
CA CYS A 173 -18.97 15.48 -12.65
C CYS A 173 -20.18 16.40 -12.83
N VAL A 174 -20.52 16.74 -14.07
CA VAL A 174 -21.73 17.51 -14.36
C VAL A 174 -22.94 16.62 -14.10
N ARG A 175 -23.93 17.10 -13.32
CA ARG A 175 -25.13 16.31 -12.98
C ARG A 175 -25.85 15.86 -14.25
N GLY A 176 -26.16 14.56 -14.32
CA GLY A 176 -26.88 13.97 -15.45
C GLY A 176 -26.06 13.84 -16.74
N SER A 177 -24.76 14.15 -16.70
CA SER A 177 -23.85 14.02 -17.84
C SER A 177 -22.69 13.09 -17.51
N LYS A 178 -22.12 12.46 -18.55
CA LYS A 178 -20.84 11.75 -18.49
C LYS A 178 -19.64 12.69 -18.63
N THR A 179 -19.85 14.01 -18.64
CA THR A 179 -18.78 15.00 -18.80
C THR A 179 -18.15 15.37 -17.46
N LEU A 180 -16.83 15.27 -17.39
CA LEU A 180 -16.03 15.81 -16.28
C LEU A 180 -15.52 17.20 -16.64
N ILE A 181 -15.76 18.16 -15.77
CA ILE A 181 -15.17 19.50 -15.84
C ILE A 181 -14.08 19.61 -14.78
N CYS A 182 -13.00 20.30 -15.09
CA CYS A 182 -11.89 20.48 -14.17
C CYS A 182 -11.12 21.77 -14.45
N THR A 183 -10.19 22.07 -13.56
CA THR A 183 -9.22 23.15 -13.74
C THR A 183 -7.91 22.56 -14.24
N ILE A 184 -7.37 23.10 -15.35
CA ILE A 184 -6.07 22.67 -15.88
C ILE A 184 -5.05 23.82 -15.78
N TYR A 185 -3.87 23.50 -15.29
CA TYR A 185 -2.67 24.34 -15.33
C TYR A 185 -1.87 23.92 -16.56
N ASP A 186 -2.02 24.71 -17.62
CA ASP A 186 -1.37 24.43 -18.89
C ASP A 186 0.14 24.68 -18.83
N ASN A 187 0.90 23.75 -19.38
CA ASN A 187 2.37 23.78 -19.31
C ASN A 187 2.97 24.94 -20.12
N GLU A 188 2.39 25.29 -21.27
CA GLU A 188 2.90 26.39 -22.10
C GLU A 188 2.57 27.74 -21.45
N ARG A 189 1.36 27.90 -20.90
CA ARG A 189 1.02 29.09 -20.11
C ARG A 189 1.95 29.28 -18.90
N ALA A 190 2.21 28.21 -18.15
CA ALA A 190 3.11 28.26 -17.00
C ALA A 190 4.53 28.66 -17.41
N LYS A 191 5.09 28.04 -18.46
CA LYS A 191 6.42 28.39 -18.98
C LYS A 191 6.48 29.83 -19.50
N ASN A 192 5.44 30.28 -20.22
CA ASN A 192 5.35 31.64 -20.75
C ASN A 192 5.34 32.68 -19.63
N ALA A 193 4.58 32.43 -18.57
CA ALA A 193 4.51 33.34 -17.45
C ALA A 193 5.85 33.49 -16.71
N ILE A 194 6.61 32.41 -16.54
CA ILE A 194 7.94 32.47 -15.92
C ILE A 194 8.96 33.09 -16.90
N GLY A 195 8.93 32.69 -18.17
CA GLY A 195 9.73 33.27 -19.26
C GLY A 195 11.22 32.93 -19.21
N VAL A 196 11.59 31.72 -18.76
CA VAL A 196 12.99 31.25 -18.70
C VAL A 196 13.20 29.87 -19.35
N TYR A 197 12.55 29.60 -20.48
CA TYR A 197 12.50 28.27 -21.14
C TYR A 197 13.82 27.46 -21.10
N ASN A 198 14.86 27.88 -21.82
CA ASN A 198 16.15 27.16 -21.87
C ASN A 198 16.88 27.09 -20.53
N LYS A 199 16.52 27.95 -19.58
CA LYS A 199 17.13 28.06 -18.25
C LYS A 199 16.23 27.48 -17.15
N THR A 200 15.10 26.86 -17.52
CA THR A 200 14.16 26.25 -16.59
C THR A 200 14.83 25.18 -15.72
N PRO A 201 15.76 24.34 -16.25
CA PRO A 201 16.49 23.41 -15.39
C PRO A 201 17.26 24.08 -14.26
N MET A 202 17.92 25.22 -14.54
CA MET A 202 18.61 25.98 -13.50
C MET A 202 17.61 26.55 -12.49
N LEU A 203 16.53 27.20 -12.97
CA LEU A 203 15.51 27.75 -12.10
C LEU A 203 14.97 26.70 -11.12
N LEU A 204 14.60 25.54 -11.64
CA LEU A 204 14.08 24.44 -10.82
C LEU A 204 15.15 23.92 -9.85
N THR A 205 16.42 23.84 -10.26
CA THR A 205 17.50 23.40 -9.36
C THR A 205 17.67 24.36 -8.18
N LEU A 206 17.64 25.67 -8.43
CA LEU A 206 17.75 26.71 -7.40
C LEU A 206 16.54 26.74 -6.46
N LEU A 207 15.35 26.40 -6.97
CA LEU A 207 14.11 26.36 -6.19
C LEU A 207 13.86 25.01 -5.50
N ASN A 208 14.78 24.05 -5.60
CA ASN A 208 14.63 22.73 -4.97
C ASN A 208 14.94 22.80 -3.46
N GLU A 209 13.89 22.93 -2.66
CA GLU A 209 13.92 23.02 -1.18
C GLU A 209 14.41 21.74 -0.47
N SER A 210 14.88 20.73 -1.21
CA SER A 210 15.33 19.46 -0.64
C SER A 210 16.82 19.19 -0.77
N GLY A 211 17.57 20.03 -1.51
CA GLY A 211 19.03 19.94 -1.55
C GLY A 211 19.66 20.59 -0.34
N SER A 212 20.77 20.05 0.17
CA SER A 212 21.52 20.68 1.27
C SER A 212 22.09 22.04 0.88
N TYR A 213 22.33 22.25 -0.42
CA TYR A 213 22.77 23.52 -1.00
C TYR A 213 21.70 24.65 -0.97
N TYR A 214 20.43 24.36 -0.64
CA TYR A 214 19.31 25.28 -0.84
C TYR A 214 19.47 26.61 -0.08
N GLU A 215 19.96 26.57 1.16
CA GLU A 215 20.16 27.78 1.98
C GLU A 215 21.24 28.68 1.39
N GLU A 216 22.39 28.12 1.00
CA GLU A 216 23.50 28.86 0.40
C GLU A 216 23.14 29.51 -0.95
N VAL A 217 22.36 28.82 -1.78
CA VAL A 217 21.90 29.38 -3.06
C VAL A 217 20.75 30.37 -2.89
N SER A 218 20.02 30.36 -1.77
CA SER A 218 18.96 31.34 -1.52
C SER A 218 19.50 32.76 -1.33
N GLU A 219 20.73 32.87 -0.80
CA GLU A 219 21.47 34.14 -0.64
C GLU A 219 21.82 34.81 -1.97
N LEU A 220 21.81 34.09 -3.10
CA LEU A 220 22.11 34.64 -4.44
C LEU A 220 21.14 35.75 -4.90
N THR A 221 20.01 35.91 -4.23
CA THR A 221 18.85 36.66 -4.77
C THR A 221 18.49 37.92 -4.00
N ASP A 222 19.30 38.35 -3.02
CA ASP A 222 19.11 39.56 -2.19
C ASP A 222 17.66 39.69 -1.67
N TYR A 223 17.34 38.90 -0.65
CA TYR A 223 16.00 38.58 -0.16
C TYR A 223 15.21 39.75 0.48
N MET A 224 13.89 39.74 0.27
CA MET A 224 12.88 40.34 1.15
C MET A 224 11.83 39.27 1.50
N PRO A 225 11.32 39.20 2.74
CA PRO A 225 10.30 38.22 3.11
C PRO A 225 9.00 38.39 2.34
N GLY A 226 8.59 37.37 1.57
CA GLY A 226 7.26 37.26 0.95
C GLY A 226 7.20 37.08 -0.57
N ASP A 227 8.28 37.34 -1.32
CA ASP A 227 8.30 37.19 -2.80
C ASP A 227 9.63 36.59 -3.31
N PHE A 228 9.89 35.33 -2.99
CA PHE A 228 11.16 34.65 -3.30
C PHE A 228 11.31 34.23 -4.77
N ILE A 229 10.21 33.95 -5.47
CA ILE A 229 10.27 33.33 -6.80
C ILE A 229 10.76 34.31 -7.87
N TRP A 230 10.24 35.54 -7.90
CA TRP A 230 10.58 36.50 -8.95
C TRP A 230 12.01 37.05 -8.90
N PRO A 231 12.63 37.28 -7.73
CA PRO A 231 14.05 37.57 -7.62
C PRO A 231 14.92 36.46 -8.25
N VAL A 232 14.64 35.18 -7.96
CA VAL A 232 15.34 34.04 -8.56
C VAL A 232 15.14 34.02 -10.08
N VAL A 233 13.90 34.19 -10.56
CA VAL A 233 13.60 34.27 -12.00
C VAL A 233 14.38 35.41 -12.66
N LYS A 234 14.40 36.60 -12.05
CA LYS A 234 15.12 37.78 -12.55
C LYS A 234 16.63 37.55 -12.60
N TRP A 235 17.18 36.89 -11.58
CA TRP A 235 18.58 36.49 -11.55
C TRP A 235 18.91 35.53 -12.69
N VAL A 236 18.13 34.45 -12.86
CA VAL A 236 18.31 33.45 -13.93
C VAL A 236 18.21 34.09 -15.33
N LYS A 237 17.24 35.01 -15.53
CA LYS A 237 17.10 35.75 -16.79
C LYS A 237 18.38 36.49 -17.19
N ARG A 238 19.06 37.11 -16.23
CA ARG A 238 20.27 37.92 -16.45
C ARG A 238 21.54 37.12 -16.71
N GLN A 239 21.59 35.84 -16.36
CA GLN A 239 22.80 35.02 -16.52
C GLN A 239 22.98 34.53 -17.96
N ARG A 240 24.24 34.32 -18.39
CA ARG A 240 24.55 33.58 -19.62
C ARG A 240 24.50 32.08 -19.33
N GLU A 241 23.92 31.28 -20.25
CA GLU A 241 23.71 29.84 -20.05
C GLU A 241 25.02 29.10 -19.74
N GLY A 242 26.07 29.33 -20.53
CA GLY A 242 27.36 28.64 -20.37
C GLY A 242 28.14 28.96 -19.09
N THR A 243 27.79 30.03 -18.36
CA THR A 243 28.50 30.44 -17.13
C THR A 243 27.66 30.22 -15.86
N MET A 244 26.40 29.82 -16.02
CA MET A 244 25.41 29.85 -14.94
C MET A 244 25.76 28.87 -13.81
N VAL A 245 26.14 27.64 -14.19
CA VAL A 245 26.53 26.59 -13.25
C VAL A 245 27.74 27.02 -12.42
N SER A 246 28.81 27.50 -13.07
CA SER A 246 30.03 27.95 -12.37
C SER A 246 29.73 29.04 -11.34
N LYS A 247 28.89 30.03 -11.68
CA LYS A 247 28.51 31.11 -10.76
C LYS A 247 27.73 30.64 -9.53
N VAL A 248 26.92 29.58 -9.67
CA VAL A 248 26.22 28.99 -8.52
C VAL A 248 27.20 28.20 -7.67
N LEU A 249 28.06 27.39 -8.30
CA LEU A 249 29.06 26.59 -7.61
C LEU A 249 30.08 27.44 -6.84
N GLU A 250 30.40 28.65 -7.30
CA GLU A 250 31.25 29.62 -6.58
C GLU A 250 30.65 30.07 -5.24
N ARG A 251 29.33 29.92 -5.04
CA ARG A 251 28.64 30.32 -3.81
C ARG A 251 28.44 29.18 -2.82
N ILE A 252 28.42 27.96 -3.32
CA ILE A 252 28.32 26.77 -2.49
C ILE A 252 29.72 26.51 -1.89
N ARG A 253 29.81 26.48 -0.57
CA ARG A 253 31.07 26.38 0.16
C ARG A 253 31.59 24.95 0.19
N GLY A 254 30.72 23.98 0.43
CA GLY A 254 31.09 22.57 0.56
C GLY A 254 31.11 21.81 -0.77
N GLU A 255 32.06 20.88 -0.92
CA GLU A 255 32.19 20.06 -2.13
C GLU A 255 31.06 19.02 -2.26
N GLU A 256 30.55 18.49 -1.14
CA GLU A 256 29.41 17.55 -1.16
C GLU A 256 28.14 18.23 -1.67
N GLU A 257 27.87 19.45 -1.21
CA GLU A 257 26.75 20.30 -1.65
C GLU A 257 26.89 20.68 -3.13
N LYS A 258 28.12 20.97 -3.59
CA LYS A 258 28.39 21.23 -5.01
C LYS A 258 28.09 20.01 -5.87
N ASP A 259 28.49 18.83 -5.43
CA ASP A 259 28.23 17.59 -6.16
C ASP A 259 26.75 17.21 -6.13
N GLU A 260 26.06 17.42 -5.00
CA GLU A 260 24.61 17.27 -4.95
C GLU A 260 23.92 18.24 -5.92
N PHE A 261 24.31 19.51 -5.93
CA PHE A 261 23.77 20.51 -6.85
C PHE A 261 23.94 20.08 -8.32
N LYS A 262 25.14 19.65 -8.72
CA LYS A 262 25.40 19.16 -10.09
C LYS A 262 24.51 17.97 -10.42
N ASN A 263 24.39 17.00 -9.50
CA ASN A 263 23.56 15.81 -9.68
C ASN A 263 22.07 16.16 -9.84
N VAL A 264 21.55 17.08 -9.02
CA VAL A 264 20.16 17.55 -9.13
C VAL A 264 19.95 18.32 -10.44
N TYR A 265 20.88 19.21 -10.80
CA TYR A 265 20.82 19.98 -12.05
C TYR A 265 20.76 19.07 -13.27
N GLU A 266 21.70 18.13 -13.39
CA GLU A 266 21.73 17.19 -14.52
C GLU A 266 20.48 16.31 -14.56
N ARG A 267 19.99 15.86 -13.40
CA ARG A 267 18.74 15.09 -13.31
C ARG A 267 17.53 15.89 -13.83
N ILE A 268 17.38 17.15 -13.40
CA ILE A 268 16.31 18.04 -13.85
C ILE A 268 16.44 18.34 -15.34
N ARG A 269 17.66 18.64 -15.80
CA ARG A 269 17.98 18.92 -17.19
C ARG A 269 17.61 17.76 -18.10
N MET A 270 17.99 16.54 -17.73
CA MET A 270 17.64 15.32 -18.46
C MET A 270 16.13 15.12 -18.55
N LEU A 271 15.38 15.37 -17.47
CA LEU A 271 13.92 15.25 -17.45
C LEU A 271 13.22 16.33 -18.30
N TYR A 272 13.79 17.53 -18.31
CA TYR A 272 13.30 18.67 -19.09
C TYR A 272 13.53 18.45 -20.59
N GLU A 273 14.77 18.17 -20.99
CA GLU A 273 15.21 18.07 -22.39
C GLU A 273 14.70 16.79 -23.09
N TYR A 274 14.72 15.63 -22.40
CA TYR A 274 14.45 14.35 -23.06
C TYR A 274 13.14 13.71 -22.60
N PRO A 275 12.34 13.13 -23.51
CA PRO A 275 11.22 12.26 -23.14
C PRO A 275 11.79 10.95 -22.58
N PHE A 276 11.96 10.91 -21.26
CA PHE A 276 12.64 9.83 -20.56
C PHE A 276 11.93 8.48 -20.76
N CYS A 277 12.52 7.56 -21.51
CA CYS A 277 11.97 6.22 -21.68
C CYS A 277 12.39 5.31 -20.51
N ASN A 278 11.74 5.52 -19.36
CA ASN A 278 11.91 4.67 -18.18
C ASN A 278 11.04 3.39 -18.24
N LEU A 279 11.15 2.58 -17.19
CA LEU A 279 10.40 1.34 -17.03
C LEU A 279 8.87 1.57 -17.06
N ALA A 280 8.40 2.70 -16.52
CA ALA A 280 6.99 3.07 -16.49
C ALA A 280 6.45 3.38 -17.90
N VAL A 281 7.20 4.15 -18.70
CA VAL A 281 6.85 4.40 -20.11
C VAL A 281 6.69 3.07 -20.85
N LYS A 282 7.67 2.16 -20.72
CA LYS A 282 7.61 0.85 -21.38
C LYS A 282 6.45 -0.01 -20.87
N TYR A 283 6.07 0.14 -19.60
CA TYR A 283 4.96 -0.59 -18.99
C TYR A 283 3.62 -0.17 -19.60
N PHE A 284 3.32 1.13 -19.62
CA PHE A 284 2.04 1.62 -20.14
C PHE A 284 1.91 1.53 -21.66
N GLN A 285 3.02 1.60 -22.40
CA GLN A 285 3.02 1.41 -23.86
C GLN A 285 2.83 -0.05 -24.30
N ARG A 286 3.16 -1.03 -23.45
CA ARG A 286 3.04 -2.45 -23.79
C ARG A 286 1.68 -2.97 -23.33
N ASN A 287 1.07 -3.82 -24.16
CA ASN A 287 -0.10 -4.62 -23.76
C ASN A 287 0.29 -5.87 -22.95
N ARG A 288 1.56 -5.98 -22.50
CA ARG A 288 2.06 -7.13 -21.73
C ARG A 288 2.93 -6.65 -20.58
N VAL A 289 2.73 -7.25 -19.41
CA VAL A 289 3.56 -7.09 -18.20
C VAL A 289 5.02 -7.42 -18.54
N HIS A 290 5.97 -6.72 -17.91
CA HIS A 290 7.39 -7.02 -18.07
C HIS A 290 7.65 -8.48 -17.70
N GLY A 291 8.26 -9.25 -18.60
CA GLY A 291 8.77 -10.56 -18.23
C GLY A 291 9.85 -10.40 -17.17
N LEU A 292 9.71 -11.13 -16.07
CA LEU A 292 10.78 -11.39 -15.13
C LEU A 292 11.53 -12.63 -15.63
N TYR A 293 12.85 -12.51 -15.74
CA TYR A 293 13.74 -13.58 -16.19
C TYR A 293 14.82 -13.79 -15.14
N ARG A 294 15.33 -15.02 -15.07
CA ARG A 294 16.31 -15.45 -14.05
C ARG A 294 17.51 -14.52 -13.89
N ASP A 295 18.05 -14.04 -15.00
CA ASP A 295 19.28 -13.22 -15.03
C ASP A 295 18.98 -11.73 -15.31
N ASP A 296 17.74 -11.30 -15.10
CA ASP A 296 17.33 -9.92 -15.32
C ASP A 296 17.89 -9.00 -14.23
N LYS A 297 18.90 -8.18 -14.56
CA LYS A 297 19.48 -7.19 -13.62
C LYS A 297 18.44 -6.20 -13.06
N LYS A 298 17.27 -6.06 -13.71
CA LYS A 298 16.17 -5.19 -13.28
C LYS A 298 14.98 -5.97 -12.70
N TRP A 299 15.16 -7.25 -12.35
CA TRP A 299 14.09 -8.10 -11.80
C TRP A 299 13.38 -7.44 -10.63
N PHE A 300 14.13 -6.79 -9.73
CA PHE A 300 13.59 -6.19 -8.52
C PHE A 300 12.68 -5.00 -8.85
N ALA A 301 13.20 -4.03 -9.62
CA ALA A 301 12.42 -2.88 -10.07
C ALA A 301 11.20 -3.30 -10.92
N LYS A 302 11.34 -4.34 -11.75
CA LYS A 302 10.23 -4.91 -12.52
C LYS A 302 9.17 -5.57 -11.63
N GLY A 303 9.60 -6.36 -10.65
CA GLY A 303 8.73 -7.03 -9.69
C GLY A 303 7.98 -6.05 -8.78
N ILE A 304 8.59 -4.91 -8.46
CA ILE A 304 7.87 -3.83 -7.77
C ILE A 304 6.84 -3.22 -8.72
N SER A 305 7.26 -2.92 -9.95
CA SER A 305 6.39 -2.23 -10.91
C SER A 305 5.15 -3.02 -11.35
N ASP A 306 5.22 -4.35 -11.33
CA ASP A 306 4.10 -5.23 -11.68
C ASP A 306 3.32 -5.76 -10.46
N GLY A 307 3.62 -5.26 -9.26
CA GLY A 307 2.91 -5.59 -8.02
C GLY A 307 3.28 -6.93 -7.38
N ARG A 308 4.24 -7.69 -7.94
CA ARG A 308 4.71 -8.96 -7.35
C ARG A 308 5.55 -8.76 -6.08
N ILE A 309 6.27 -7.65 -6.00
CA ILE A 309 7.10 -7.29 -4.85
C ILE A 309 6.44 -6.10 -4.16
N ALA A 310 6.05 -6.31 -2.90
CA ALA A 310 5.41 -5.27 -2.11
C ALA A 310 6.37 -4.08 -1.86
N PRO A 311 5.89 -2.83 -1.77
CA PRO A 311 6.74 -1.68 -1.46
C PRO A 311 7.48 -1.80 -0.13
N ALA A 312 6.90 -2.48 0.86
CA ALA A 312 7.56 -2.79 2.13
C ALA A 312 8.86 -3.61 1.95
N TYR A 313 8.97 -4.38 0.86
CA TYR A 313 10.15 -5.20 0.58
C TYR A 313 11.33 -4.40 0.01
N ILE A 314 11.12 -3.14 -0.36
CA ILE A 314 12.19 -2.25 -0.82
C ILE A 314 13.12 -1.90 0.34
N ASP A 315 12.54 -1.52 1.47
CA ASP A 315 13.28 -1.30 2.71
C ASP A 315 13.80 -2.62 3.30
N LEU A 316 12.97 -3.68 3.24
CA LEU A 316 13.37 -4.99 3.76
C LEU A 316 14.61 -5.54 3.05
N LYS A 317 14.73 -5.36 1.72
CA LYS A 317 15.91 -5.78 0.95
C LYS A 317 17.19 -5.05 1.40
N GLN A 318 17.06 -3.86 1.99
CA GLN A 318 18.16 -3.12 2.61
C GLN A 318 18.37 -3.51 4.08
N GLY A 319 17.64 -4.50 4.59
CA GLY A 319 17.71 -4.95 5.96
C GLY A 319 17.01 -4.00 6.94
N VAL A 320 15.98 -3.26 6.53
CA VAL A 320 15.23 -2.36 7.43
C VAL A 320 13.74 -2.72 7.44
N VAL A 321 13.14 -2.78 8.63
CA VAL A 321 11.69 -2.94 8.77
C VAL A 321 11.13 -2.02 9.85
N LEU A 322 9.98 -1.40 9.57
CA LEU A 322 9.29 -0.48 10.48
C LEU A 322 8.18 -1.22 11.23
N GLY A 323 8.05 -0.93 12.53
CA GLY A 323 7.02 -1.45 13.42
C GLY A 323 5.61 -1.01 13.09
N SER A 324 4.67 -1.56 13.85
CA SER A 324 3.25 -1.30 13.67
C SER A 324 2.88 0.14 14.02
N THR A 325 2.22 0.81 13.09
CA THR A 325 1.61 2.13 13.28
C THR A 325 0.12 2.05 13.59
N LEU A 326 -0.35 0.93 14.15
CA LEU A 326 -1.77 0.70 14.48
C LEU A 326 -2.01 0.86 15.98
N MET A 327 -3.29 0.93 16.39
CA MET A 327 -3.66 0.84 17.81
C MET A 327 -2.99 -0.35 18.47
N ASN A 328 -2.48 -0.12 19.67
CA ASN A 328 -1.66 -1.08 20.38
C ASN A 328 -2.04 -1.18 21.86
N ASP A 329 -1.75 -2.35 22.44
CA ASP A 329 -1.71 -2.52 23.88
C ASP A 329 -0.27 -2.23 24.35
N PRO A 330 -0.05 -1.20 25.18
CA PRO A 330 1.30 -0.82 25.62
C PRO A 330 2.00 -1.93 26.38
N LYS A 331 1.27 -2.88 27.00
CA LYS A 331 1.82 -4.01 27.75
C LYS A 331 2.34 -5.13 26.85
N ARG A 332 1.95 -5.14 25.58
CA ARG A 332 2.32 -6.17 24.61
C ARG A 332 3.47 -5.69 23.73
N PRO A 333 4.23 -6.60 23.08
CA PRO A 333 5.25 -6.23 22.10
C PRO A 333 4.65 -5.49 20.89
N ASP A 334 5.49 -5.00 20.00
CA ASP A 334 5.02 -4.44 18.72
C ASP A 334 4.26 -5.50 17.90
N ALA A 335 3.10 -5.12 17.35
CA ALA A 335 2.21 -6.05 16.65
C ALA A 335 2.85 -6.66 15.39
N LEU A 336 3.79 -5.96 14.73
CA LEU A 336 4.51 -6.49 13.56
C LEU A 336 5.33 -7.74 13.92
N LEU A 337 5.79 -7.86 15.18
CA LEU A 337 6.64 -8.98 15.59
C LEU A 337 5.93 -10.34 15.46
N ALA A 338 4.60 -10.37 15.42
CA ALA A 338 3.83 -11.58 15.09
C ALA A 338 4.13 -12.11 13.67
N ALA A 339 4.45 -11.23 12.72
CA ALA A 339 4.78 -11.56 11.34
C ALA A 339 6.28 -11.81 11.09
N LEU A 340 7.12 -11.77 12.13
CA LEU A 340 8.58 -11.69 11.98
C LEU A 340 9.22 -12.89 11.25
N GLU A 341 8.70 -14.11 11.43
CA GLU A 341 9.17 -15.30 10.69
C GLU A 341 8.94 -15.12 9.19
N ILE A 342 7.77 -14.60 8.80
CA ILE A 342 7.40 -14.32 7.40
C ILE A 342 8.32 -13.22 6.84
N VAL A 343 8.55 -12.14 7.59
CA VAL A 343 9.43 -11.02 7.22
C VAL A 343 10.87 -11.51 7.01
N CYS A 344 11.42 -12.28 7.95
CA CYS A 344 12.78 -12.78 7.88
C CYS A 344 12.98 -13.76 6.70
N TYR A 345 12.01 -14.65 6.46
CA TYR A 345 12.06 -15.55 5.30
C TYR A 345 12.04 -14.75 3.99
N SER A 346 11.19 -13.73 3.91
CA SER A 346 11.12 -12.83 2.75
C SER A 346 12.45 -12.11 2.52
N HIS A 347 13.11 -11.62 3.58
CA HIS A 347 14.43 -11.01 3.48
C HIS A 347 15.50 -12.00 2.97
N CYS A 348 15.51 -13.23 3.47
CA CYS A 348 16.38 -14.30 2.98
C CYS A 348 16.17 -14.56 1.47
N LEU A 349 14.91 -14.56 0.99
CA LEU A 349 14.61 -14.69 -0.43
C LEU A 349 15.14 -13.50 -1.25
N LEU A 350 14.88 -12.28 -0.78
CA LEU A 350 15.28 -11.04 -1.46
C LEU A 350 16.80 -10.85 -1.56
N THR A 351 17.55 -11.43 -0.61
CA THR A 351 19.01 -11.38 -0.54
C THR A 351 19.69 -12.67 -1.00
N ASN A 352 18.91 -13.70 -1.36
CA ASN A 352 19.39 -15.03 -1.69
C ASN A 352 20.35 -15.59 -0.63
N SER A 353 19.96 -15.46 0.64
CA SER A 353 20.74 -15.83 1.83
C SER A 353 19.95 -16.83 2.69
N GLN A 354 20.66 -17.64 3.48
CA GLN A 354 20.03 -18.49 4.51
C GLN A 354 19.86 -17.77 5.86
N SER A 355 20.58 -16.68 6.07
CA SER A 355 20.51 -15.86 7.27
C SER A 355 20.00 -14.47 6.94
N SER A 356 19.19 -13.94 7.84
CA SER A 356 18.61 -12.60 7.74
C SER A 356 19.03 -11.79 8.96
N THR A 357 19.66 -10.65 8.71
CA THR A 357 19.92 -9.60 9.71
C THR A 357 19.13 -8.36 9.33
N ILE A 358 18.21 -7.92 10.18
CA ILE A 358 17.32 -6.79 9.91
C ILE A 358 17.38 -5.80 11.08
N THR A 359 17.49 -4.52 10.76
CA THR A 359 17.26 -3.41 11.67
C THR A 359 15.77 -3.14 11.78
N PHE A 360 15.21 -3.46 12.94
CA PHE A 360 13.82 -3.19 13.29
C PHE A 360 13.69 -1.85 14.00
N VAL A 361 12.89 -0.94 13.45
CA VAL A 361 12.51 0.32 14.10
C VAL A 361 11.06 0.19 14.53
N GLY A 362 10.82 -0.15 15.80
CA GLY A 362 9.47 -0.43 16.28
C GLY A 362 9.30 -0.12 17.75
N ARG A 363 8.20 -0.58 18.34
CA ARG A 363 7.84 -0.22 19.72
C ARG A 363 8.34 -1.23 20.75
N ARG A 364 8.73 -0.73 21.92
CA ARG A 364 8.78 -1.49 23.17
C ARG A 364 8.14 -0.65 24.27
N ALA A 365 7.05 -1.15 24.85
CA ALA A 365 6.19 -0.36 25.74
C ALA A 365 5.78 0.97 25.08
N ASP A 366 5.90 2.10 25.73
CA ASP A 366 5.48 3.41 25.19
C ASP A 366 6.53 4.07 24.28
N LYS A 367 7.67 3.43 24.00
CA LYS A 367 8.80 4.05 23.28
C LYS A 367 9.16 3.34 21.98
N THR A 368 9.68 4.13 21.05
CA THR A 368 10.29 3.60 19.82
C THR A 368 11.74 3.21 20.07
N VAL A 369 12.10 2.01 19.64
CA VAL A 369 13.42 1.40 19.81
C VAL A 369 13.93 0.89 18.47
N ILE A 370 15.25 0.85 18.34
CA ILE A 370 15.95 0.22 17.21
C ILE A 370 16.54 -1.10 17.72
N GLN A 371 16.28 -2.19 17.02
CA GLN A 371 16.76 -3.53 17.39
C GLN A 371 17.34 -4.25 16.18
N GLU A 372 18.37 -5.07 16.39
CA GLU A 372 18.85 -5.97 15.35
C GLU A 372 18.24 -7.35 15.56
N ILE A 373 17.56 -7.82 14.52
CA ILE A 373 16.93 -9.13 14.49
C ILE A 373 17.76 -10.02 13.58
N TYR A 374 18.26 -11.12 14.15
CA TYR A 374 18.96 -12.16 13.42
C TYR A 374 18.09 -13.42 13.36
N SER A 375 18.01 -14.02 12.18
CA SER A 375 17.43 -15.35 11.98
C SER A 375 18.27 -16.16 11.02
N ARG A 376 18.22 -17.49 11.18
CA ARG A 376 18.85 -18.43 10.26
C ARG A 376 17.91 -19.59 9.99
N TRP A 377 17.79 -19.94 8.72
CA TRP A 377 16.95 -21.02 8.23
C TRP A 377 17.79 -22.26 7.96
N ASN A 378 17.25 -23.41 8.33
CA ASN A 378 17.94 -24.68 8.17
C ASN A 378 17.87 -25.14 6.71
N LYS A 379 16.70 -24.97 6.08
CA LYS A 379 16.54 -25.25 4.65
C LYS A 379 17.24 -24.19 3.81
N LYS A 380 17.76 -24.63 2.67
CA LYS A 380 18.44 -23.73 1.73
C LYS A 380 17.42 -22.87 0.99
N ILE A 381 17.44 -21.58 1.29
CA ILE A 381 16.61 -20.58 0.60
C ILE A 381 17.33 -20.14 -0.68
N GLN A 382 16.64 -20.21 -1.82
CA GLN A 382 17.18 -19.74 -3.10
C GLN A 382 16.16 -18.92 -3.88
N GLN A 383 16.62 -17.81 -4.46
CA GLN A 383 15.78 -16.93 -5.29
C GLN A 383 15.60 -17.40 -6.73
N ARG A 384 16.34 -18.43 -7.16
CA ARG A 384 16.49 -18.83 -8.58
C ARG A 384 15.17 -19.17 -9.26
N ASP A 385 14.21 -19.70 -8.50
CA ASP A 385 12.94 -20.22 -9.02
C ASP A 385 11.76 -19.27 -8.77
N ILE A 386 11.97 -18.16 -8.06
CA ILE A 386 10.92 -17.20 -7.69
C ILE A 386 10.33 -16.49 -8.93
N PHE A 387 11.13 -16.33 -10.01
CA PHE A 387 10.80 -15.43 -11.12
C PHE A 387 10.90 -16.03 -12.52
N THR A 388 11.00 -17.35 -12.66
CA THR A 388 11.02 -17.95 -14.00
C THR A 388 9.61 -18.22 -14.49
N LYS A 389 9.14 -17.45 -15.49
CA LYS A 389 8.15 -17.99 -16.44
C LYS A 389 8.79 -19.24 -17.04
N GLN A 390 8.32 -20.41 -16.65
CA GLN A 390 8.81 -21.66 -17.20
C GLN A 390 8.53 -21.68 -18.71
N ARG A 391 9.56 -21.95 -19.51
CA ARG A 391 9.37 -22.22 -20.94
C ARG A 391 8.63 -23.54 -21.19
N ASP A 392 8.65 -24.48 -20.22
CA ASP A 392 8.32 -25.89 -20.46
C ASP A 392 7.19 -26.49 -19.59
N GLY A 393 6.33 -25.67 -18.97
CA GLY A 393 5.07 -26.13 -18.36
C GLY A 393 5.13 -27.06 -17.11
N LYS A 394 6.31 -27.45 -16.61
CA LYS A 394 6.46 -28.30 -15.42
C LYS A 394 6.50 -27.52 -14.10
N ARG A 395 5.39 -27.38 -13.37
CA ARG A 395 5.32 -26.70 -12.05
C ARG A 395 6.49 -27.10 -11.12
N LEU A 396 7.40 -26.15 -10.82
CA LEU A 396 8.39 -26.30 -9.76
C LEU A 396 7.70 -26.27 -8.39
N LYS A 397 8.30 -26.90 -7.38
CA LYS A 397 7.82 -26.81 -6.00
C LYS A 397 7.85 -25.32 -5.58
N SER A 398 6.73 -24.83 -5.05
CA SER A 398 6.59 -23.43 -4.65
C SER A 398 7.43 -23.14 -3.42
N VAL A 399 8.31 -22.13 -3.50
CA VAL A 399 9.12 -21.66 -2.36
C VAL A 399 8.24 -21.17 -1.20
N PHE A 400 7.00 -20.74 -1.48
CA PHE A 400 5.99 -20.43 -0.47
C PHE A 400 5.54 -21.69 0.29
N THR A 401 5.34 -22.81 -0.41
CA THR A 401 4.94 -24.07 0.23
C THR A 401 6.05 -24.59 1.14
N GLU A 402 7.31 -24.40 0.76
CA GLU A 402 8.46 -24.77 1.62
C GLU A 402 8.49 -23.95 2.93
N PHE A 403 8.18 -22.65 2.86
CA PHE A 403 8.02 -21.82 4.05
C PHE A 403 6.88 -22.35 4.94
N VAL A 404 5.70 -22.57 4.37
CA VAL A 404 4.52 -23.05 5.11
C VAL A 404 4.81 -24.41 5.76
N GLU A 405 5.44 -25.35 5.05
CA GLU A 405 5.87 -26.65 5.60
C GLU A 405 6.88 -26.52 6.75
N GLU A 406 7.71 -25.47 6.74
CA GLU A 406 8.71 -25.25 7.79
C GLU A 406 8.13 -24.58 9.04
N VAL A 407 7.19 -23.63 8.88
CA VAL A 407 6.57 -22.92 10.02
C VAL A 407 5.31 -23.61 10.55
N LEU A 408 4.68 -24.46 9.75
CA LEU A 408 3.50 -25.28 10.11
C LEU A 408 3.70 -26.72 9.61
N PRO A 409 4.63 -27.48 10.20
CA PRO A 409 4.87 -28.86 9.80
C PRO A 409 3.64 -29.75 10.05
N GLY A 410 3.46 -30.77 9.22
CA GLY A 410 2.29 -31.65 9.26
C GLY A 410 1.02 -31.04 8.67
N SER A 411 1.08 -29.81 8.14
CA SER A 411 -0.05 -29.17 7.50
C SER A 411 -0.31 -29.73 6.10
N ASP A 412 -1.19 -30.72 6.00
CA ASP A 412 -1.72 -31.17 4.71
C ASP A 412 -2.86 -30.25 4.23
N PHE A 413 -2.53 -28.97 4.02
CA PHE A 413 -3.51 -27.94 3.66
C PHE A 413 -4.29 -28.28 2.40
N ARG A 414 -3.63 -28.91 1.42
CA ARG A 414 -4.28 -29.27 0.15
C ARG A 414 -5.41 -30.27 0.33
N ASN A 415 -5.24 -31.25 1.21
CA ASN A 415 -6.28 -32.23 1.48
C ASN A 415 -7.33 -31.69 2.46
N HIS A 416 -6.93 -30.93 3.49
CA HIS A 416 -7.87 -30.37 4.46
C HIS A 416 -8.75 -29.23 3.92
N LEU A 417 -8.29 -28.52 2.87
CA LEU A 417 -9.01 -27.40 2.27
C LEU A 417 -9.70 -27.75 0.94
N LEU A 418 -9.78 -29.03 0.58
CA LEU A 418 -10.35 -29.48 -0.70
C LEU A 418 -11.77 -28.95 -0.97
N PHE A 419 -12.59 -28.79 0.09
CA PHE A 419 -13.97 -28.31 0.01
C PHE A 419 -14.14 -26.84 0.41
N VAL A 420 -13.03 -26.13 0.66
CA VAL A 420 -13.00 -24.71 0.98
C VAL A 420 -12.70 -23.92 -0.30
N PRO A 421 -13.39 -22.79 -0.56
CA PRO A 421 -13.05 -21.91 -1.67
C PRO A 421 -11.57 -21.52 -1.69
N VAL A 422 -10.95 -21.61 -2.87
CA VAL A 422 -9.49 -21.50 -3.02
C VAL A 422 -8.97 -20.10 -2.66
N ASP A 423 -9.79 -19.06 -2.86
CA ASP A 423 -9.56 -17.67 -2.45
C ASP A 423 -9.55 -17.49 -0.91
N CYS A 424 -10.08 -18.45 -0.15
CA CYS A 424 -10.04 -18.46 1.32
C CYS A 424 -8.82 -19.19 1.89
N TRP A 425 -8.06 -19.93 1.07
CA TRP A 425 -6.99 -20.81 1.57
C TRP A 425 -5.88 -20.03 2.28
N LEU A 426 -5.41 -18.93 1.69
CA LEU A 426 -4.34 -18.13 2.28
C LEU A 426 -4.76 -17.48 3.61
N LEU A 427 -6.04 -17.10 3.74
CA LEU A 427 -6.63 -16.60 4.97
C LEU A 427 -6.56 -17.67 6.07
N ILE A 428 -7.00 -18.90 5.76
CA ILE A 428 -6.98 -20.01 6.72
C ILE A 428 -5.54 -20.37 7.12
N ILE A 429 -4.62 -20.47 6.15
CA ILE A 429 -3.20 -20.74 6.42
C ILE A 429 -2.64 -19.69 7.39
N THR A 430 -2.98 -18.41 7.18
CA THR A 430 -2.55 -17.31 8.05
C THR A 430 -3.18 -17.40 9.44
N LEU A 431 -4.47 -17.73 9.55
CA LEU A 431 -5.14 -17.90 10.84
C LEU A 431 -4.52 -19.04 11.64
N VAL A 432 -4.26 -20.19 11.00
CA VAL A 432 -3.59 -21.34 11.63
C VAL A 432 -2.17 -20.95 12.04
N TYR A 433 -1.41 -20.28 11.17
CA TYR A 433 -0.09 -19.75 11.52
C TYR A 433 -0.12 -18.89 12.78
N TYR A 434 -1.00 -17.90 12.79
CA TYR A 434 -1.07 -16.94 13.89
C TYR A 434 -1.50 -17.61 15.21
N ILE A 435 -2.48 -18.51 15.18
CA ILE A 435 -2.96 -19.21 16.37
C ILE A 435 -1.89 -20.14 16.95
N VAL A 436 -1.30 -20.99 16.10
CA VAL A 436 -0.32 -21.99 16.55
C VAL A 436 0.97 -21.31 17.02
N ARG A 437 1.43 -20.29 16.29
CA ARG A 437 2.77 -19.72 16.49
C ARG A 437 2.80 -18.52 17.42
N LYS A 438 1.70 -17.77 17.55
CA LYS A 438 1.69 -16.46 18.22
C LYS A 438 0.64 -16.34 19.31
N ASN A 439 -0.61 -16.71 19.05
CA ASN A 439 -1.71 -16.45 19.97
C ASN A 439 -2.78 -17.55 19.94
N LYS A 440 -2.66 -18.55 20.83
CA LYS A 440 -3.58 -19.70 20.92
C LYS A 440 -5.02 -19.31 21.28
N ASP A 441 -5.21 -18.18 21.95
CA ASP A 441 -6.53 -17.72 22.40
C ASP A 441 -7.32 -17.02 21.29
N PHE A 442 -6.73 -16.84 20.10
CA PHE A 442 -7.34 -16.13 18.97
C PHE A 442 -8.38 -16.95 18.19
N ILE A 443 -8.74 -18.16 18.65
CA ILE A 443 -9.66 -19.08 17.96
C ILE A 443 -11.05 -18.45 17.74
N ASN A 444 -11.61 -17.77 18.75
CA ASN A 444 -12.93 -17.14 18.61
C ASN A 444 -12.93 -15.99 17.59
N ALA A 445 -11.85 -15.20 17.58
CA ALA A 445 -11.65 -14.14 16.59
C ALA A 445 -11.51 -14.71 15.17
N ALA A 446 -10.87 -15.88 15.00
CA ALA A 446 -10.79 -16.57 13.72
C ALA A 446 -12.18 -16.92 13.16
N TYR A 447 -13.11 -17.42 13.99
CA TYR A 447 -14.48 -17.67 13.54
C TYR A 447 -15.19 -16.40 13.06
N CYS A 448 -14.97 -15.26 13.72
CA CYS A 448 -15.51 -13.97 13.29
C CYS A 448 -14.93 -13.52 11.94
N ILE A 449 -13.63 -13.69 11.74
CA ILE A 449 -12.95 -13.35 10.47
C ILE A 449 -13.44 -14.25 9.34
N LEU A 450 -13.61 -15.55 9.58
CA LEU A 450 -14.16 -16.48 8.58
C LEU A 450 -15.61 -16.13 8.24
N LEU A 451 -16.43 -15.72 9.22
CA LEU A 451 -17.78 -15.24 8.95
C LEU A 451 -17.77 -13.94 8.14
N SER A 452 -16.85 -13.01 8.46
CA SER A 452 -16.62 -11.78 7.69
C SER A 452 -16.30 -12.09 6.23
N TYR A 453 -15.44 -13.08 5.96
CA TYR A 453 -15.17 -13.56 4.60
C TYR A 453 -16.44 -14.04 3.89
N ILE A 454 -17.27 -14.87 4.53
CA ILE A 454 -18.53 -15.36 3.92
C ILE A 454 -19.46 -14.19 3.55
N VAL A 455 -19.62 -13.24 4.47
CA VAL A 455 -20.52 -12.10 4.29
C VAL A 455 -20.02 -11.15 3.21
N LEU A 456 -18.73 -10.79 3.25
CA LEU A 456 -18.17 -9.77 2.37
C LEU A 456 -17.78 -10.27 0.99
N GLY A 457 -17.37 -11.54 0.86
CA GLY A 457 -16.98 -12.12 -0.41
C GLY A 457 -18.18 -12.68 -1.16
N PRO A 458 -18.51 -13.97 -0.96
CA PRO A 458 -19.48 -14.67 -1.78
C PRO A 458 -20.93 -14.17 -1.59
N VAL A 459 -21.34 -13.79 -0.37
CA VAL A 459 -22.69 -13.24 -0.14
C VAL A 459 -22.85 -11.87 -0.80
N SER A 460 -21.97 -10.89 -0.51
CA SER A 460 -22.06 -9.54 -1.11
C SER A 460 -21.97 -9.57 -2.63
N LYS A 461 -21.07 -10.38 -3.21
CA LYS A 461 -20.95 -10.51 -4.67
C LYS A 461 -22.25 -10.95 -5.34
N GLU A 462 -23.02 -11.81 -4.69
CA GLU A 462 -24.34 -12.15 -5.20
C GLU A 462 -25.35 -11.03 -4.98
N VAL A 463 -25.41 -10.45 -3.78
CA VAL A 463 -26.31 -9.33 -3.47
C VAL A 463 -26.14 -8.18 -4.46
N ASP A 464 -24.93 -7.88 -4.88
CA ASP A 464 -24.66 -6.80 -5.82
C ASP A 464 -25.07 -7.14 -7.26
N LYS A 465 -24.97 -8.41 -7.69
CA LYS A 465 -25.54 -8.87 -8.97
C LYS A 465 -27.06 -8.69 -9.00
N LEU A 466 -27.74 -8.94 -7.87
CA LEU A 466 -29.18 -8.73 -7.74
C LEU A 466 -29.56 -7.26 -7.92
N LYS A 467 -28.84 -6.36 -7.22
CA LYS A 467 -29.09 -4.91 -7.32
C LYS A 467 -28.88 -4.38 -8.74
N LYS A 468 -27.99 -4.99 -9.51
CA LYS A 468 -27.70 -4.63 -10.91
C LYS A 468 -28.68 -5.26 -11.92
N GLY A 469 -29.62 -6.10 -11.46
CA GLY A 469 -30.61 -6.75 -12.34
C GLY A 469 -29.99 -7.82 -13.26
N GLU A 470 -28.86 -8.40 -12.88
CA GLU A 470 -28.09 -9.35 -13.69
C GLU A 470 -28.45 -10.83 -13.45
N SER A 471 -29.53 -11.14 -12.71
CA SER A 471 -29.95 -12.53 -12.40
C SER A 471 -31.29 -12.94 -13.05
N ASP A 472 -31.27 -14.08 -13.75
CA ASP A 472 -32.44 -14.74 -14.36
C ASP A 472 -33.19 -15.70 -13.38
N LEU A 473 -32.82 -15.79 -12.10
CA LEU A 473 -33.26 -16.85 -11.17
C LEU A 473 -33.77 -16.35 -9.79
N ARG A 474 -35.05 -15.94 -9.74
CA ARG A 474 -35.72 -15.31 -8.58
C ARG A 474 -35.75 -16.07 -7.23
N LEU A 475 -35.38 -17.35 -7.17
CA LEU A 475 -35.48 -18.18 -5.94
C LEU A 475 -34.19 -18.22 -5.11
N HIS A 476 -33.02 -18.16 -5.73
CA HIS A 476 -31.72 -18.11 -5.01
C HIS A 476 -31.42 -16.70 -4.47
N ASP A 477 -32.07 -15.71 -5.06
CA ASP A 477 -31.84 -14.29 -4.87
C ASP A 477 -32.31 -13.77 -3.49
N THR A 478 -33.23 -14.49 -2.83
CA THR A 478 -33.75 -14.10 -1.50
C THR A 478 -32.87 -14.59 -0.34
N ASP A 479 -32.13 -15.69 -0.48
CA ASP A 479 -31.31 -16.27 0.59
C ASP A 479 -30.10 -15.38 0.92
N SER A 480 -29.38 -14.89 -0.10
CA SER A 480 -28.20 -14.03 0.09
C SER A 480 -28.56 -12.69 0.75
N MET A 481 -29.65 -12.06 0.30
CA MET A 481 -30.14 -10.82 0.91
C MET A 481 -30.61 -11.05 2.35
N SER A 482 -31.38 -12.12 2.59
CA SER A 482 -31.83 -12.50 3.93
C SER A 482 -30.66 -12.77 4.88
N PHE A 483 -29.64 -13.50 4.42
CA PHE A 483 -28.44 -13.78 5.21
C PHE A 483 -27.70 -12.51 5.60
N TYR A 484 -27.49 -11.60 4.64
CA TYR A 484 -26.85 -10.31 4.88
C TYR A 484 -27.66 -9.44 5.86
N ASP A 485 -28.97 -9.29 5.62
CA ASP A 485 -29.84 -8.44 6.44
C ASP A 485 -29.93 -8.91 7.89
N ASN A 486 -29.94 -10.24 8.12
CA ASN A 486 -29.91 -10.82 9.46
C ASN A 486 -28.62 -10.50 10.25
N LEU A 487 -27.51 -10.21 9.57
CA LEU A 487 -26.22 -9.89 10.17
C LEU A 487 -25.86 -8.40 10.11
N LYS A 488 -26.68 -7.59 9.45
CA LYS A 488 -26.46 -6.15 9.23
C LYS A 488 -26.24 -5.35 10.51
N CYS A 489 -26.80 -5.79 11.65
CA CYS A 489 -26.61 -5.14 12.93
C CYS A 489 -25.13 -5.14 13.38
N MET A 490 -24.33 -6.12 12.97
CA MET A 490 -22.91 -6.22 13.32
C MET A 490 -22.04 -5.19 12.59
N PHE A 491 -22.52 -4.58 11.51
CA PHE A 491 -21.79 -3.52 10.78
C PHE A 491 -21.96 -2.12 11.40
N LYS A 492 -22.79 -1.98 12.44
CA LYS A 492 -23.04 -0.68 13.08
C LYS A 492 -21.82 -0.21 13.86
N LYS A 493 -21.51 1.09 13.76
CA LYS A 493 -20.40 1.72 14.50
C LYS A 493 -20.59 1.48 16.00
N VAL A 494 -19.50 1.10 16.66
CA VAL A 494 -19.44 0.82 18.09
C VAL A 494 -19.19 2.11 18.86
N ASP A 495 -19.85 2.28 20.00
CA ASP A 495 -19.42 3.27 20.99
C ASP A 495 -18.14 2.78 21.69
N LEU A 496 -17.00 3.24 21.19
CA LEU A 496 -15.69 2.87 21.69
C LEU A 496 -15.41 3.43 23.09
N HIS A 497 -16.18 4.40 23.58
CA HIS A 497 -16.02 4.87 24.97
C HIS A 497 -16.44 3.82 25.99
N GLN A 498 -17.41 2.97 25.63
CA GLN A 498 -17.97 1.98 26.54
C GLN A 498 -17.40 0.58 26.34
N ARG A 499 -16.98 0.25 25.10
CA ARG A 499 -16.72 -1.14 24.69
C ARG A 499 -15.36 -1.38 24.06
N TYR A 500 -14.39 -0.48 24.22
CA TYR A 500 -13.04 -0.67 23.67
C TYR A 500 -12.19 -1.60 24.54
N ASP A 501 -11.60 -2.62 23.92
CA ASP A 501 -10.58 -3.49 24.52
C ASP A 501 -9.28 -3.44 23.70
N SER A 502 -8.23 -2.87 24.31
CA SER A 502 -6.92 -2.74 23.67
C SER A 502 -6.27 -4.09 23.38
N SER A 503 -6.50 -5.10 24.21
CA SER A 503 -5.89 -6.43 24.01
C SER A 503 -6.46 -7.12 22.77
N THR A 504 -7.78 -7.06 22.60
CA THR A 504 -8.47 -7.57 21.41
C THR A 504 -8.01 -6.82 20.15
N VAL A 505 -8.03 -5.48 20.17
CA VAL A 505 -7.60 -4.67 19.00
C VAL A 505 -6.13 -4.93 18.66
N HIS A 506 -5.26 -5.07 19.65
CA HIS A 506 -3.86 -5.42 19.43
C HIS A 506 -3.71 -6.81 18.79
N SER A 507 -4.50 -7.79 19.22
CA SER A 507 -4.50 -9.13 18.63
C SER A 507 -4.96 -9.14 17.18
N PHE A 508 -5.90 -8.26 16.82
CA PHE A 508 -6.27 -8.02 15.42
C PHE A 508 -5.13 -7.38 14.65
N SER A 509 -4.48 -6.35 15.18
CA SER A 509 -3.30 -5.72 14.56
C SER A 509 -2.18 -6.74 14.25
N GLU A 510 -1.89 -7.65 15.19
CA GLU A 510 -0.90 -8.73 14.98
C GLU A 510 -1.30 -9.67 13.85
N PHE A 511 -2.57 -10.12 13.83
CA PHE A 511 -3.09 -10.97 12.76
C PHE A 511 -3.05 -10.26 11.40
N GLN A 512 -3.42 -8.99 11.36
CA GLN A 512 -3.42 -8.20 10.13
C GLN A 512 -2.02 -8.09 9.52
N HIS A 513 -0.98 -7.87 10.33
CA HIS A 513 0.41 -7.92 9.87
C HIS A 513 0.78 -9.31 9.35
N CYS A 514 0.38 -10.38 10.02
CA CYS A 514 0.61 -11.75 9.53
C CYS A 514 -0.03 -11.96 8.16
N LEU A 515 -1.29 -11.55 7.97
CA LEU A 515 -2.01 -11.69 6.70
C LEU A 515 -1.36 -10.85 5.59
N GLN A 516 -0.96 -9.61 5.91
CA GLN A 516 -0.31 -8.73 4.95
C GLN A 516 0.99 -9.34 4.42
N TYR A 517 1.87 -9.77 5.33
CA TYR A 517 3.15 -10.34 4.94
C TYR A 517 3.01 -11.74 4.33
N MET A 518 1.99 -12.52 4.70
CA MET A 518 1.69 -13.80 4.03
C MET A 518 1.27 -13.56 2.58
N ASN A 519 0.42 -12.56 2.33
CA ASN A 519 0.08 -12.10 0.97
C ASN A 519 1.32 -11.66 0.21
N TYR A 520 2.17 -10.81 0.80
CA TYR A 520 3.39 -10.33 0.16
C TYR A 520 4.36 -11.46 -0.18
N LEU A 521 4.55 -12.41 0.73
CA LEU A 521 5.43 -13.56 0.50
C LEU A 521 4.87 -14.48 -0.60
N ASN A 522 3.56 -14.71 -0.61
CA ASN A 522 2.89 -15.49 -1.65
C ASN A 522 3.04 -14.82 -3.02
N LYS A 523 2.81 -13.50 -3.14
CA LYS A 523 3.05 -12.73 -4.38
C LYS A 523 4.51 -12.79 -4.82
N LEU A 524 5.44 -12.60 -3.87
CA LEU A 524 6.87 -12.71 -4.14
C LEU A 524 7.19 -14.07 -4.76
N CYS A 525 6.65 -15.16 -4.20
CA CYS A 525 6.83 -16.54 -4.66
C CYS A 525 6.02 -16.93 -5.90
N GLY A 526 5.45 -15.96 -6.63
CA GLY A 526 4.75 -16.20 -7.89
C GLY A 526 3.26 -16.54 -7.76
N GLU A 527 2.66 -16.35 -6.58
CA GLU A 527 1.21 -16.44 -6.34
C GLU A 527 0.60 -17.81 -6.72
N ASN A 528 1.11 -18.88 -6.10
CA ASN A 528 0.60 -20.24 -6.34
C ASN A 528 -0.76 -20.51 -5.65
N ILE A 529 -1.09 -19.71 -4.64
CA ILE A 529 -2.40 -19.65 -4.00
C ILE A 529 -2.95 -18.25 -4.30
N PRO A 530 -4.24 -18.07 -4.63
CA PRO A 530 -4.81 -16.73 -4.79
C PRO A 530 -4.57 -15.88 -3.55
N CYS A 531 -4.11 -14.64 -3.75
CA CYS A 531 -3.98 -13.70 -2.65
C CYS A 531 -5.34 -13.36 -2.02
N THR A 532 -5.34 -13.11 -0.71
CA THR A 532 -6.55 -12.66 -0.02
C THR A 532 -6.91 -11.24 -0.47
N VAL A 533 -8.13 -11.10 -0.98
CA VAL A 533 -8.75 -9.80 -1.29
C VAL A 533 -9.31 -9.21 0.00
N TYR A 534 -8.75 -8.10 0.47
CA TYR A 534 -9.03 -7.62 1.83
C TYR A 534 -10.45 -7.11 1.98
N HIS A 535 -10.97 -6.44 0.95
CA HIS A 535 -12.33 -5.88 0.98
C HIS A 535 -13.43 -6.92 0.81
N ASP A 536 -13.10 -8.12 0.33
CA ASP A 536 -13.97 -9.31 0.34
C ASP A 536 -13.87 -10.12 1.65
N THR A 537 -12.99 -9.72 2.57
CA THR A 537 -12.60 -10.58 3.70
C THR A 537 -12.77 -9.89 5.05
N TYR A 538 -12.32 -8.64 5.19
CA TYR A 538 -12.05 -8.04 6.49
C TYR A 538 -12.82 -6.73 6.69
N ASN A 539 -13.82 -6.74 7.57
CA ASN A 539 -14.43 -5.53 8.11
C ASN A 539 -14.20 -5.48 9.62
N ALA A 540 -13.35 -4.55 10.06
CA ALA A 540 -12.94 -4.44 11.47
C ALA A 540 -14.12 -4.24 12.41
N THR A 541 -15.08 -3.38 12.03
CA THR A 541 -16.27 -3.11 12.84
C THR A 541 -17.12 -4.37 13.00
N PHE A 542 -17.37 -5.09 11.91
CA PHE A 542 -18.14 -6.34 11.88
C PHE A 542 -17.49 -7.43 12.74
N ILE A 543 -16.19 -7.64 12.53
CA ILE A 543 -15.42 -8.68 13.25
C ILE A 543 -15.43 -8.38 14.75
N TYR A 544 -15.14 -7.13 15.13
CA TYR A 544 -15.13 -6.71 16.54
C TYR A 544 -16.49 -6.88 17.21
N ASN A 545 -17.56 -6.41 16.56
CA ASN A 545 -18.92 -6.55 17.10
C ASN A 545 -19.34 -8.00 17.25
N THR A 546 -19.02 -8.83 16.27
CA THR A 546 -19.33 -10.26 16.32
C THR A 546 -18.58 -10.93 17.47
N LEU A 547 -17.31 -10.58 17.68
CA LEU A 547 -16.51 -11.09 18.79
C LEU A 547 -17.07 -10.66 20.14
N MET A 548 -17.43 -9.38 20.30
CA MET A 548 -18.03 -8.86 21.54
C MET A 548 -19.42 -9.41 21.83
N PHE A 549 -20.14 -9.86 20.79
CA PHE A 549 -21.44 -10.50 20.91
C PHE A 549 -21.33 -11.97 21.31
N MET A 550 -20.33 -12.69 20.80
CA MET A 550 -20.21 -14.14 21.01
C MET A 550 -19.48 -14.48 22.31
N GLU A 551 -19.89 -15.58 22.95
CA GLU A 551 -19.15 -16.16 24.10
C GLU A 551 -18.12 -17.18 23.60
N ASN A 552 -18.52 -17.97 22.61
CA ASN A 552 -17.72 -19.02 21.97
C ASN A 552 -18.37 -19.41 20.62
N LYS A 553 -17.70 -20.30 19.87
CA LYS A 553 -18.21 -20.85 18.60
C LYS A 553 -19.64 -21.39 18.68
N ASN A 554 -19.98 -22.11 19.75
CA ASN A 554 -21.30 -22.73 19.90
C ASN A 554 -22.40 -21.66 20.05
N HIS A 555 -22.11 -20.57 20.78
CA HIS A 555 -23.01 -19.43 20.87
C HIS A 555 -23.23 -18.80 19.47
N LEU A 556 -22.15 -18.51 18.73
CA LEU A 556 -22.25 -17.97 17.37
C LEU A 556 -23.03 -18.90 16.43
N MET A 557 -22.75 -20.21 16.47
CA MET A 557 -23.44 -21.19 15.64
C MET A 557 -24.93 -21.32 15.99
N LYS A 558 -25.29 -21.24 17.27
CA LYS A 558 -26.69 -21.24 17.72
C LYS A 558 -27.43 -19.99 17.22
N TYR A 559 -26.78 -18.83 17.29
CA TYR A 559 -27.32 -17.58 16.76
C TYR A 559 -27.53 -17.65 15.24
N LEU A 560 -26.53 -18.12 14.49
CA LEU A 560 -26.67 -18.27 13.04
C LEU A 560 -27.78 -19.27 12.67
N LYS A 561 -27.86 -20.42 13.36
CA LYS A 561 -28.95 -21.37 13.15
C LYS A 561 -30.33 -20.76 13.47
N SER A 562 -30.46 -19.88 14.46
CA SER A 562 -31.76 -19.28 14.78
C SER A 562 -32.18 -18.18 13.80
N LYS A 563 -31.23 -17.55 13.10
CA LYS A 563 -31.49 -16.45 12.16
C LYS A 563 -31.58 -16.88 10.71
N VAL A 564 -30.74 -17.84 10.30
CA VAL A 564 -30.52 -18.20 8.89
C VAL A 564 -30.49 -19.72 8.70
N ALA A 565 -31.35 -20.45 9.44
CA ALA A 565 -31.54 -21.88 9.23
C ALA A 565 -31.91 -22.20 7.76
N GLY A 566 -31.27 -23.23 7.20
CA GLY A 566 -31.49 -23.65 5.81
C GLY A 566 -30.77 -22.79 4.76
N SER A 567 -30.10 -21.70 5.16
CA SER A 567 -29.30 -20.90 4.23
C SER A 567 -28.07 -21.67 3.74
N ARG A 568 -27.81 -21.63 2.43
CA ARG A 568 -26.61 -22.26 1.86
C ARG A 568 -25.32 -21.61 2.35
N TRP A 569 -25.39 -20.34 2.74
CA TRP A 569 -24.26 -19.57 3.27
C TRP A 569 -23.87 -20.04 4.67
N LEU A 570 -24.84 -20.48 5.47
CA LEU A 570 -24.56 -21.12 6.75
C LEU A 570 -23.83 -22.46 6.53
N ASP A 571 -24.21 -23.24 5.52
CA ASP A 571 -23.52 -24.49 5.20
C ASP A 571 -22.13 -24.27 4.63
N MET A 572 -21.95 -23.23 3.81
CA MET A 572 -20.64 -22.81 3.35
C MET A 572 -19.76 -22.37 4.54
N TYR A 573 -20.27 -21.55 5.46
CA TYR A 573 -19.56 -21.16 6.66
C TYR A 573 -19.11 -22.39 7.48
N LYS A 574 -19.99 -23.39 7.68
CA LYS A 574 -19.62 -24.65 8.36
C LYS A 574 -18.49 -25.39 7.64
N LYS A 575 -18.50 -25.45 6.30
CA LYS A 575 -17.43 -26.10 5.52
C LYS A 575 -16.09 -25.36 5.69
N VAL A 576 -16.10 -24.03 5.59
CA VAL A 576 -14.91 -23.19 5.80
C VAL A 576 -14.35 -23.38 7.22
N VAL A 577 -15.21 -23.34 8.24
CA VAL A 577 -14.84 -23.57 9.63
C VAL A 577 -14.27 -24.97 9.84
N SER A 578 -14.89 -26.01 9.27
CA SER A 578 -14.38 -27.38 9.37
C SER A 578 -13.00 -27.52 8.70
N GLY A 579 -12.79 -26.91 7.53
CA GLY A 579 -11.48 -26.89 6.89
C GLY A 579 -10.41 -26.22 7.75
N PHE A 580 -10.73 -25.07 8.36
CA PHE A 580 -9.87 -24.39 9.32
C PHE A 580 -9.54 -25.26 10.54
N GLU A 581 -10.53 -25.86 11.19
CA GLU A 581 -10.33 -26.71 12.38
C GLU A 581 -9.53 -27.97 12.09
N ASN A 582 -9.74 -28.57 10.92
CA ASN A 582 -8.95 -29.73 10.46
C ASN A 582 -7.48 -29.35 10.29
N CYS A 583 -7.20 -28.20 9.67
CA CYS A 583 -5.84 -27.69 9.53
C CYS A 583 -5.19 -27.39 10.88
N LEU A 584 -5.91 -26.70 11.76
CA LEU A 584 -5.42 -26.36 13.10
C LEU A 584 -5.07 -27.62 13.90
N SER A 585 -6.00 -28.59 13.93
CA SER A 585 -5.82 -29.85 14.64
C SER A 585 -4.66 -30.69 14.10
N ALA A 586 -4.44 -30.67 12.78
CA ALA A 586 -3.33 -31.40 12.14
C ALA A 586 -1.97 -30.86 12.59
N VAL A 587 -1.82 -29.53 12.59
CA VAL A 587 -0.57 -28.87 13.02
C VAL A 587 -0.34 -29.02 14.52
N GLU A 588 -1.38 -28.83 15.34
CA GLU A 588 -1.25 -28.98 16.81
C GLU A 588 -0.87 -30.40 17.23
N LYS A 589 -1.39 -31.42 16.53
CA LYS A 589 -0.96 -32.80 16.74
C LYS A 589 0.52 -32.95 16.43
N PHE A 590 1.00 -32.43 15.31
CA PHE A 590 2.41 -32.54 14.94
C PHE A 590 3.34 -31.86 15.95
N ASP A 591 3.01 -30.62 16.36
CA ASP A 591 3.81 -29.83 17.31
C ASP A 591 3.94 -30.51 18.69
N LYS A 592 2.93 -31.30 19.11
CA LYS A 592 2.97 -32.06 20.37
C LYS A 592 4.00 -33.20 20.35
N TYR A 593 4.34 -33.74 19.17
CA TYR A 593 5.22 -34.90 19.03
C TYR A 593 6.63 -34.56 18.53
N ASN A 594 6.89 -33.33 18.05
CA ASN A 594 8.20 -32.92 17.50
C ASN A 594 8.59 -31.51 17.98
N VAL A 595 9.44 -31.42 19.02
CA VAL A 595 9.87 -30.14 19.61
C VAL A 595 11.15 -29.58 18.96
N GLU A 596 11.91 -30.40 18.21
CA GLU A 596 13.30 -30.10 17.84
C GLU A 596 13.52 -29.33 16.52
N SER A 597 12.50 -29.11 15.68
CA SER A 597 12.68 -28.46 14.36
C SER A 597 12.25 -26.98 14.34
N ARG A 598 12.72 -26.16 15.29
CA ARG A 598 12.33 -24.73 15.36
C ARG A 598 13.37 -23.81 14.71
N VAL A 599 12.91 -22.89 13.87
CA VAL A 599 13.72 -21.78 13.35
C VAL A 599 14.23 -20.95 14.53
N SER A 600 15.54 -20.74 14.61
CA SER A 600 16.12 -19.90 15.66
C SER A 600 16.08 -18.44 15.23
N ILE A 601 15.27 -17.64 15.91
CA ILE A 601 15.30 -16.17 15.83
C ILE A 601 15.93 -15.64 17.11
N LYS A 602 17.00 -14.84 16.96
CA LYS A 602 17.68 -14.15 18.05
C LYS A 602 17.49 -12.65 17.89
N MET A 603 17.06 -11.99 18.95
CA MET A 603 16.97 -10.52 19.00
C MET A 603 18.13 -10.00 19.84
N ASN A 604 18.96 -9.17 19.23
CA ASN A 604 20.06 -8.50 19.92
C ASN A 604 19.73 -7.01 20.05
N TYR A 605 19.86 -6.52 21.28
CA TYR A 605 19.64 -5.11 21.57
C TYR A 605 20.92 -4.33 21.32
N LYS A 606 20.86 -3.36 20.40
CA LYS A 606 21.83 -2.27 20.39
C LYS A 606 21.23 -1.13 21.22
N VAL A 607 21.83 -0.88 22.38
CA VAL A 607 21.58 0.34 23.14
C VAL A 607 22.40 1.42 22.46
N TRP A 608 21.74 2.35 21.77
CA TRP A 608 22.36 3.57 21.23
C TRP A 608 22.05 4.74 22.14
#